data_AF-A0A7V8D9Q7-F1
#
_entry.id   AF-A0A7V8D9Q7-F1
#
_cell.length_a   1.000
_cell.length_b   1.000
_cell.length_c   1.000
_cell.angle_alpha   90.00
_cell.angle_beta   90.00
_cell.angle_gamma   90.00
#
_symmetry.space_group_name_H-M   'P 1'
#
loop_
_entity.id
_entity.type
_entity.pdbx_description
1 polymer ?
#
loop_
_entity_poly.entity_id
_entity_poly.type
_entity_poly.pdbx_seq_one_letter_code
_entity_poly.pdbx_strand_id
1 'polypeptide(L)'
;MPLRGTGGGSLNAYIPTQQKWRQTWADSSGSYVDFEGSFQGGKMVLQGIWPQAGKPNQITRMTYSKLENGSVRQRGETSDDGGNSWQMSFVFIYVPKISRH
;
A
#
# COMPACT_ATOMS: atom_id res chain seq x y z
N MET A 1 -3.37 16.33 18.41
CA MET A 1 -2.60 17.35 17.67
C MET A 1 -2.95 17.21 16.20
N PRO A 2 -3.51 18.23 15.52
CA PRO A 2 -4.10 18.07 14.19
C PRO A 2 -3.03 18.01 13.08
N LEU A 3 -3.42 17.35 12.00
CA LEU A 3 -2.65 16.88 10.85
C LEU A 3 -1.95 18.02 10.08
N ARG A 4 -0.64 17.88 9.82
CA ARG A 4 0.07 18.60 8.75
C ARG A 4 0.43 17.61 7.66
N GLY A 5 -0.37 17.58 6.61
CA GLY A 5 -0.13 16.80 5.40
C GLY A 5 -1.45 16.72 4.64
N THR A 6 -1.47 17.21 3.41
CA THR A 6 -2.59 17.15 2.46
C THR A 6 -3.43 15.90 2.66
N GLY A 7 -4.72 16.10 2.99
CA GLY A 7 -5.55 15.20 3.78
C GLY A 7 -5.92 13.89 3.10
N GLY A 8 -4.97 12.95 3.04
CA GLY A 8 -5.21 11.57 2.63
C GLY A 8 -4.70 10.56 3.64
N GLY A 9 -5.33 9.40 3.65
CA GLY A 9 -5.07 8.32 4.59
C GLY A 9 -5.31 6.96 3.97
N SER A 10 -4.68 5.94 4.56
CA SER A 10 -4.93 4.55 4.18
C SER A 10 -5.58 3.80 5.34
N LEU A 11 -6.50 2.89 5.00
CA LEU A 11 -7.11 1.94 5.91
C LEU A 11 -6.82 0.54 5.41
N ASN A 12 -6.24 -0.30 6.26
CA ASN A 12 -5.96 -1.71 5.96
C ASN A 12 -6.91 -2.59 6.77
N ALA A 13 -7.58 -3.52 6.11
CA ALA A 13 -8.47 -4.47 6.76
C ALA A 13 -8.30 -5.87 6.16
N TYR A 14 -8.30 -6.88 7.02
CA TYR A 14 -8.48 -8.26 6.59
C TYR A 14 -9.97 -8.55 6.49
N ILE A 15 -10.41 -9.12 5.37
CA ILE A 15 -11.80 -9.50 5.11
C ILE A 15 -11.89 -11.03 5.20
N PRO A 16 -12.36 -11.61 6.33
CA PRO A 16 -12.29 -13.05 6.56
C PRO A 16 -13.08 -13.89 5.55
N THR A 17 -14.25 -13.39 5.11
CA THR A 17 -15.11 -14.07 4.13
C THR A 17 -14.47 -14.23 2.76
N GLN A 18 -13.50 -13.37 2.43
CA GLN A 18 -12.76 -13.42 1.16
C GLN A 18 -11.34 -13.96 1.35
N GLN A 19 -10.91 -14.16 2.60
CA GLN A 19 -9.54 -14.49 2.98
C GLN A 19 -8.49 -13.53 2.38
N LYS A 20 -8.87 -12.27 2.18
CA LYS A 20 -8.07 -11.24 1.51
C LYS A 20 -7.81 -10.06 2.42
N TRP A 21 -6.67 -9.42 2.21
CA TRP A 21 -6.42 -8.07 2.70
C TRP A 21 -6.96 -7.06 1.68
N ARG A 22 -7.55 -5.99 2.19
CA ARG A 22 -7.98 -4.82 1.44
C ARG A 22 -7.28 -3.60 2.03
N GLN A 23 -6.78 -2.73 1.17
CA GLN A 23 -6.38 -1.39 1.57
C GLN A 23 -7.11 -0.38 0.72
N THR A 24 -7.78 0.56 1.36
CA THR A 24 -8.32 1.73 0.68
C THR A 24 -7.45 2.93 0.99
N TRP A 25 -7.20 3.76 -0.02
CA TRP A 25 -6.58 5.07 0.13
C TRP A 25 -7.51 6.11 -0.45
N ALA A 26 -7.68 7.20 0.28
CA ALA A 26 -8.43 8.34 -0.19
C ALA A 26 -7.76 9.64 0.25
N ASP A 27 -7.95 10.71 -0.52
CA ASP A 27 -7.49 12.05 -0.16
C ASP A 27 -8.56 13.14 -0.34
N SER A 28 -8.21 14.35 0.07
CA SER A 28 -9.08 15.53 0.00
C SER A 28 -9.36 16.03 -1.42
N SER A 29 -8.69 15.50 -2.45
CA SER A 29 -8.96 15.81 -3.86
C SER A 29 -10.07 14.94 -4.46
N GLY A 30 -10.60 13.99 -3.68
CA GLY A 30 -11.55 12.99 -4.18
C GLY A 30 -10.88 11.80 -4.86
N SER A 31 -9.55 11.70 -4.79
CA SER A 31 -8.84 10.52 -5.27
C SER A 31 -9.15 9.33 -4.36
N TYR A 32 -9.44 8.18 -4.97
CA TYR A 32 -9.72 6.93 -4.27
C TYR A 32 -9.01 5.78 -4.97
N VAL A 33 -8.39 4.91 -4.19
CA VAL A 33 -7.75 3.68 -4.68
C VAL A 33 -8.10 2.52 -3.76
N ASP A 34 -8.44 1.40 -4.37
CA ASP A 34 -8.73 0.15 -3.69
C ASP A 34 -7.69 -0.89 -4.10
N PHE A 35 -6.99 -1.42 -3.10
CA PHE A 35 -6.01 -2.48 -3.26
C PHE A 35 -6.52 -3.73 -2.61
N GLU A 36 -6.28 -4.87 -3.23
CA GLU A 36 -6.55 -6.18 -2.65
C GLU A 36 -5.34 -7.09 -2.72
N GLY A 37 -5.31 -8.08 -1.85
CA GLY A 37 -4.32 -9.13 -1.95
C GLY A 37 -4.34 -10.06 -0.76
N SER A 38 -3.19 -10.65 -0.45
CA SER A 38 -3.10 -11.70 0.55
C SER A 38 -1.78 -11.65 1.31
N PHE A 39 -1.77 -12.32 2.46
CA PHE A 39 -0.57 -12.54 3.24
C PHE A 39 -0.08 -13.97 3.03
N GLN A 40 1.07 -14.14 2.39
CA GLN A 40 1.65 -15.46 2.09
C GLN A 40 3.18 -15.36 2.19
N GLY A 41 3.82 -16.42 2.72
CA GLY A 41 5.29 -16.48 2.81
C GLY A 41 5.91 -15.33 3.64
N GLY A 42 5.22 -14.88 4.69
CA GLY A 42 5.70 -13.81 5.57
C GLY A 42 5.60 -12.39 4.99
N LYS A 43 4.92 -12.23 3.85
CA LYS A 43 4.74 -10.94 3.17
C LYS A 43 3.28 -10.70 2.86
N MET A 44 2.83 -9.46 3.01
CA MET A 44 1.55 -9.01 2.46
C MET A 44 1.82 -8.38 1.11
N VAL A 45 1.13 -8.84 0.06
CA VAL A 45 1.19 -8.22 -1.26
C VAL A 45 -0.20 -7.70 -1.59
N LEU A 46 -0.31 -6.39 -1.81
CA LEU A 46 -1.52 -5.70 -2.23
C LEU A 46 -1.34 -5.15 -3.64
N GLN A 47 -2.37 -5.23 -4.46
CA GLN A 47 -2.37 -4.72 -5.83
C GLN A 47 -3.69 -4.02 -6.16
N GLY A 48 -3.61 -2.98 -6.99
CA GLY A 48 -4.77 -2.20 -7.43
C GLY A 48 -4.39 -1.31 -8.60
N ILE A 49 -5.40 -0.80 -9.31
CA ILE A 49 -5.19 0.22 -10.34
C ILE A 49 -5.11 1.57 -9.63
N TRP A 50 -3.99 2.27 -9.80
CA TRP A 50 -3.82 3.63 -9.32
C TRP A 50 -3.55 4.55 -10.51
N PRO A 51 -4.59 5.20 -11.06
CA PRO A 51 -4.43 6.06 -12.23
C PRO A 51 -3.46 7.20 -11.97
N GLN A 52 -2.55 7.42 -12.92
CA GLN A 52 -1.67 8.59 -12.96
C GLN A 52 -1.91 9.36 -14.25
N ALA A 53 -1.47 10.63 -14.31
CA ALA A 53 -1.58 11.44 -15.51
C ALA A 53 -0.93 10.72 -16.72
N GLY A 54 -1.70 10.50 -17.79
CA GLY A 54 -1.27 9.77 -18.99
C GLY A 54 -1.20 8.24 -18.84
N LYS A 55 -1.50 7.68 -17.65
CA LYS A 55 -1.43 6.24 -17.35
C LYS A 55 -2.67 5.80 -16.55
N PRO A 56 -3.86 5.76 -17.18
CA PRO A 56 -5.12 5.50 -16.48
C PRO A 56 -5.23 4.08 -15.92
N ASN A 57 -4.49 3.13 -16.49
CA ASN A 57 -4.52 1.71 -16.12
C ASN A 57 -3.24 1.27 -15.39
N GLN A 58 -2.46 2.21 -14.83
CA GLN A 58 -1.24 1.86 -14.11
C GLN A 58 -1.58 0.96 -12.92
N ILE A 59 -0.92 -0.20 -12.87
CA ILE A 59 -1.06 -1.15 -11.77
C ILE A 59 -0.03 -0.78 -10.72
N THR A 60 -0.46 -0.60 -9.48
CA THR A 60 0.44 -0.47 -8.34
C THR A 60 0.42 -1.74 -7.51
N ARG A 61 1.60 -2.24 -7.14
CA ARG A 61 1.82 -3.35 -6.23
C ARG A 61 2.58 -2.87 -5.01
N MET A 62 2.05 -3.14 -3.81
CA MET A 62 2.69 -2.84 -2.54
C MET A 62 3.01 -4.14 -1.80
N THR A 63 4.29 -4.36 -1.51
CA THR A 63 4.75 -5.49 -0.72
C THR A 63 5.20 -5.04 0.66
N TYR A 64 4.55 -5.55 1.70
CA TYR A 64 4.94 -5.32 3.09
C TYR A 64 5.71 -6.53 3.62
N SER A 65 6.88 -6.30 4.17
CA SER A 65 7.75 -7.32 4.74
C SER A 65 8.19 -6.90 6.14
N LYS A 66 8.05 -7.80 7.11
CA LYS A 66 8.61 -7.61 8.45
C LYS A 66 10.13 -7.71 8.38
N LEU A 67 10.82 -6.79 9.03
CA LEU A 67 12.27 -6.79 9.22
C LEU A 67 12.64 -7.39 10.58
N GLU A 68 13.89 -7.83 10.73
CA GLU A 68 14.39 -8.47 11.96
C GLU A 68 14.23 -7.57 13.20
N ASN A 69 14.40 -6.25 13.04
CA ASN A 69 14.24 -5.26 14.09
C ASN A 69 12.77 -4.93 14.44
N GLY A 70 11.80 -5.67 13.90
CA GLY A 70 10.37 -5.47 14.13
C GLY A 70 9.73 -4.34 13.30
N SER A 71 10.51 -3.60 12.52
CA SER A 71 9.98 -2.63 11.55
C SER A 71 9.33 -3.33 10.36
N VAL A 72 8.50 -2.61 9.62
CA VAL A 72 7.88 -3.10 8.38
C VAL A 72 8.40 -2.28 7.20
N ARG A 73 8.96 -2.95 6.19
CA ARG A 73 9.30 -2.33 4.91
C ARG A 73 8.14 -2.49 3.95
N GLN A 74 7.67 -1.38 3.40
CA GLN A 74 6.75 -1.34 2.27
C GLN A 74 7.54 -0.99 1.00
N ARG A 75 7.46 -1.85 0.00
CA ARG A 75 7.97 -1.60 -1.35
C ARG A 75 6.79 -1.36 -2.29
N GLY A 76 6.73 -0.16 -2.88
CA GLY A 76 5.76 0.20 -3.91
C GLY A 76 6.37 0.09 -5.30
N GLU A 77 5.71 -0.62 -6.19
CA GLU A 77 6.11 -0.81 -7.57
C GLU A 77 4.93 -0.54 -8.51
N THR A 78 5.22 -0.04 -9.69
CA THR A 78 4.22 0.28 -10.71
C THR A 78 4.49 -0.49 -11.99
N SER A 79 3.43 -0.87 -12.70
CA SER A 79 3.49 -1.49 -14.02
C SER A 79 2.54 -0.76 -14.98
N ASP A 80 3.07 -0.43 -16.16
CA ASP A 80 2.34 0.23 -17.24
C ASP A 80 2.02 -0.73 -18.40
N ASP A 81 2.45 -1.98 -18.30
CA ASP A 81 2.38 -3.00 -19.35
C ASP A 81 1.57 -4.24 -18.91
N GLY A 82 0.59 -4.04 -18.02
CA GLY A 82 -0.31 -5.10 -17.57
C GLY A 82 0.32 -6.08 -16.56
N GLY A 83 1.41 -5.69 -15.90
CA GLY A 83 2.10 -6.49 -14.89
C GLY A 83 3.28 -7.30 -15.44
N ASN A 84 3.68 -7.08 -16.70
CA ASN A 84 4.79 -7.77 -17.33
C ASN A 84 6.15 -7.27 -16.81
N SER A 85 6.28 -5.96 -16.59
CA SER A 85 7.44 -5.35 -15.94
C SER A 85 7.02 -4.44 -14.79
N TRP A 86 7.90 -4.30 -13.81
CA TRP A 86 7.66 -3.56 -12.58
C TRP A 86 8.80 -2.56 -12.35
N GLN A 87 8.43 -1.31 -12.12
CA GLN A 87 9.36 -0.24 -11.79
C GLN A 87 9.20 0.13 -10.32
N MET A 88 10.31 0.28 -9.60
CA MET A 88 10.28 0.73 -8.22
C MET A 88 9.82 2.19 -8.17
N SER A 89 8.76 2.44 -7.40
CA SER A 89 8.18 3.78 -7.25
C SER A 89 8.59 4.40 -5.90
N PHE A 90 8.45 3.65 -4.81
CA PHE A 90 8.81 4.13 -3.47
C PHE A 90 9.17 2.99 -2.52
N VAL A 91 9.88 3.35 -1.45
CA VAL A 91 10.15 2.46 -0.30
C VAL A 91 9.90 3.23 0.99
N PHE A 92 9.06 2.69 1.86
CA PHE A 92 8.82 3.22 3.20
C PHE A 92 9.21 2.21 4.27
N ILE A 93 9.67 2.72 5.41
CA ILE A 93 9.97 1.94 6.61
C ILE A 93 9.06 2.43 7.73
N TYR A 94 8.19 1.55 8.20
CA TYR A 94 7.34 1.79 9.37
C TYR A 94 8.05 1.23 10.61
N VAL A 95 8.43 2.13 11.51
CA VAL A 95 8.99 1.75 12.81
C VAL A 95 7.86 1.64 13.85
N PRO A 96 7.87 0.63 14.72
CA PRO A 96 6.91 0.54 15.80
C PRO A 96 6.94 1.82 16.64
N LYS A 97 5.77 2.39 16.95
CA LYS A 97 5.70 3.51 17.87
C LYS A 97 6.00 3.00 19.27
N ILE A 98 7.17 3.34 19.81
CA ILE A 98 7.51 3.08 21.21
C ILE A 98 6.75 4.10 22.05
N SER A 99 5.62 3.70 22.62
CA SER A 99 5.00 4.48 23.70
C SER A 99 5.86 4.31 24.95
N ARG A 100 6.57 5.37 25.36
CA ARG A 100 7.08 5.47 26.72
C ARG A 100 5.93 5.93 27.60
N HIS A 101 5.58 5.12 28.60
CA HIS A 101 4.75 5.53 29.73
C HIS A 101 5.60 6.31 30.74
#